data_AF-X1GFR6-F1
#
_entry.id   AF-X1GFR6-F1
#
_cell.length_a   1.000
_cell.length_b   1.000
_cell.length_c   1.000
_cell.angle_alpha   90.00
_cell.angle_beta   90.00
_cell.angle_gamma   90.00
#
_symmetry.space_group_name_H-M   'P 1'
#
loop_
_entity.id
_entity.type
_entity.pdbx_description
1 polymer ?
#
loop_
_entity_poly.entity_id
_entity_poly.type
_entity_poly.pdbx_seq_one_letter_code
_entity_poly.pdbx_strand_id
1 'polypeptide(L)' 'MDNSIRVLQIGLGYIGLAVTQILAEREDYELVAAADINPALAGSDLGKLAGLPGGLGIP' A
#
# COMPACT_ATOMS: atom_id res chain seq x y z
N MET A 1 4.69 -17.09 15.44
CA MET A 1 5.49 -16.07 14.75
C MET A 1 4.67 -15.68 13.56
N ASP A 2 4.38 -14.39 13.39
CA ASP A 2 3.74 -13.92 12.17
C ASP A 2 4.71 -14.16 11.01
N ASN A 3 4.26 -14.93 10.02
CA ASN A 3 5.09 -15.47 8.95
C ASN A 3 4.88 -14.69 7.65
N SER A 4 4.24 -13.52 7.74
CA SER A 4 3.92 -12.64 6.63
C SER A 4 5.16 -11.93 6.07
N ILE A 5 5.19 -11.75 4.76
CA ILE A 5 6.24 -10.98 4.08
C ILE A 5 5.91 -9.50 4.23
N ARG A 6 6.81 -8.74 4.86
CA ARG A 6 6.66 -7.30 5.06
C ARG A 6 7.09 -6.54 3.80
N VAL A 7 6.21 -5.70 3.26
CA VAL A 7 6.38 -5.01 1.98
C VAL A 7 6.37 -3.50 2.14
N LEU A 8 7.37 -2.85 1.56
CA LEU A 8 7.39 -1.43 1.25
C LEU A 8 7.05 -1.23 -0.23
N GLN A 9 5.93 -0.57 -0.52
CA GLN A 9 5.53 -0.26 -1.89
C GLN A 9 6.23 1.03 -2.37
N ILE A 10 7.15 0.92 -3.32
CA ILE A 10 7.81 2.09 -3.92
C ILE A 10 7.21 2.32 -5.31
N GLY A 11 6.64 3.50 -5.51
CA GLY A 11 5.87 3.86 -6.70
C GLY A 11 4.38 3.60 -6.50
N LEU A 12 3.59 4.66 -6.57
CA LEU A 12 2.14 4.75 -6.39
C LEU A 12 1.43 5.24 -7.65
N GLY A 13 2.02 4.97 -8.82
CA GLY A 13 1.31 5.04 -10.10
C GLY A 13 0.30 3.89 -10.26
N TYR A 14 -0.37 3.82 -11.42
CA TYR A 14 -1.42 2.84 -11.68
C TYR A 14 -1.04 1.39 -11.33
N ILE A 15 0.16 0.96 -11.71
CA ILE A 15 0.63 -0.41 -11.42
C ILE A 15 0.87 -0.59 -9.91
N GLY A 16 1.49 0.38 -9.25
CA GLY A 16 1.77 0.29 -7.81
C GLY A 16 0.51 0.20 -6.97
N LEU A 17 -0.53 0.95 -7.35
CA LEU A 17 -1.85 0.89 -6.70
C LEU A 17 -2.56 -0.43 -6.98
N ALA A 18 -2.47 -0.98 -8.20
CA ALA A 18 -3.02 -2.30 -8.50
C ALA A 18 -2.30 -3.43 -7.72
N VAL A 19 -0.98 -3.35 -7.58
CA VAL A 19 -0.21 -4.27 -6.73
C VAL A 19 -0.63 -4.13 -5.26
N THR A 20 -0.83 -2.90 -4.79
CA THR A 20 -1.34 -2.64 -3.42
C THR A 20 -2.68 -3.33 -3.18
N GLN A 21 -3.61 -3.28 -4.14
CA GLN A 21 -4.89 -3.99 -4.04
C GLN A 21 -4.69 -5.50 -3.91
N ILE A 22 -3.87 -6.10 -4.78
CA ILE A 22 -3.58 -7.55 -4.76
C ILE A 22 -2.93 -7.97 -3.44
N LEU A 23 -1.98 -7.18 -2.92
CA LEU A 23 -1.31 -7.48 -1.65
C LEU A 23 -2.25 -7.32 -0.45
N ALA A 24 -3.17 -6.37 -0.47
CA ALA A 24 -4.13 -6.17 0.61
C ALA A 24 -5.13 -7.33 0.75
N GLU A 25 -5.36 -8.11 -0.32
CA GLU A 25 -6.21 -9.31 -0.29
C GLU A 25 -5.48 -10.56 0.25
N ARG A 26 -4.16 -10.46 0.48
CA ARG A 26 -3.31 -11.61 0.82
C ARG A 26 -2.83 -11.56 2.27
N GLU A 27 -3.27 -12.54 3.06
CA GLU A 27 -2.88 -12.68 4.47
C GLU A 27 -1.40 -13.05 4.67
N ASP A 28 -0.72 -13.54 3.63
CA ASP A 28 0.72 -13.86 3.68
C ASP A 28 1.63 -12.65 3.42
N TYR A 29 1.06 -11.46 3.21
CA TYR A 29 1.78 -10.19 3.05
C TYR A 29 1.26 -9.12 4.01
N GLU A 30 2.18 -8.30 4.51
CA GLU A 30 1.88 -7.12 5.31
C GLU A 30 2.44 -5.89 4.61
N LEU A 31 1.57 -5.01 4.11
CA LEU A 31 1.98 -3.69 3.65
C LEU A 31 2.32 -2.83 4.87
N VAL A 32 3.58 -2.40 4.98
CA VAL A 32 4.07 -1.66 6.17
C VAL A 32 4.42 -0.21 5.89
N ALA A 33 4.63 0.15 4.61
CA ALA A 33 4.97 1.49 4.20
C ALA A 33 4.76 1.68 2.68
N ALA A 34 4.66 2.93 2.26
CA ALA A 34 4.67 3.33 0.85
C ALA A 34 5.52 4.58 0.62
N ALA A 35 6.02 4.73 -0.60
CA ALA A 35 6.76 5.91 -1.03
C ALA A 35 6.54 6.20 -2.52
N ASP A 36 6.45 7.48 -2.88
CA ASP A 36 6.42 7.96 -4.26
C ASP A 36 7.19 9.27 -4.40
N ILE A 37 7.59 9.62 -5.62
CA ILE A 37 8.25 10.89 -5.92
C ILE A 37 7.27 12.06 -5.97
N ASN A 38 5.98 11.79 -6.20
CA ASN A 38 4.95 12.81 -6.27
C ASN A 38 4.67 13.37 -4.86
N PRO A 39 5.06 14.62 -4.56
CA PRO A 39 4.90 15.20 -3.23
C PRO A 39 3.42 15.35 -2.83
N ALA A 40 2.49 15.36 -3.79
CA ALA A 40 1.07 15.46 -3.52
C ALA A 40 0.48 14.21 -2.84
N LEU A 41 1.20 13.07 -2.88
CA LEU A 41 0.75 11.82 -2.26
C LEU A 41 1.20 11.70 -0.80
N ALA A 42 2.17 12.49 -0.35
CA ALA A 42 2.72 12.39 1.00
C ALA A 42 1.64 12.65 2.07
N GLY A 43 1.53 11.75 3.05
CA GLY A 43 0.55 11.84 4.14
C GLY A 43 -0.85 11.36 3.75
N SER A 44 -1.05 10.89 2.51
CA SER A 44 -2.31 10.30 2.07
C SER A 44 -2.34 8.82 2.41
N ASP A 45 -3.49 8.32 2.84
CA ASP A 45 -3.66 6.90 3.13
C ASP A 45 -3.49 6.04 1.87
N LEU A 46 -2.55 5.10 1.89
CA LEU A 46 -2.26 4.17 0.79
C LEU A 46 -3.50 3.40 0.32
N GLY A 47 -4.32 2.93 1.27
CA GLY A 47 -5.54 2.18 0.94
C GLY A 47 -6.57 3.04 0.22
N LYS A 48 -6.73 4.31 0.64
CA LYS A 48 -7.59 5.27 -0.07
C LYS A 48 -7.08 5.57 -1.46
N LEU A 49 -5.76 5.76 -1.63
CA LEU A 49 -5.15 5.95 -2.95
C LEU A 49 -5.39 4.71 -3.85
N ALA A 50 -5.32 3.52 -3.26
CA ALA A 50 -5.59 2.26 -3.94
C ALA A 50 -7.11 1.95 -4.10
N GLY A 51 -8.01 2.83 -3.67
CA GLY A 51 -9.46 2.63 -3.79
C GLY A 51 -10.02 1.51 -2.91
N LEU A 52 -9.31 1.11 -1.85
CA LEU A 52 -9.73 0.06 -0.94
C LEU A 52 -10.78 0.59 0.06
N PRO A 53 -11.82 -0.19 0.36
CA PRO A 53 -12.80 0.18 1.38
C PRO A 53 -12.14 0.17 2.77
N GLY A 54 -12.20 1.29 3.48
CA GLY A 54 -11.68 1.42 4.85
C GLY A 54 -10.26 1.96 4.97
N GLY A 55 -9.50 2.06 3.87
CA GLY A 55 -8.09 2.48 3.90
C GLY A 55 -7.17 1.42 4.52
N LEU A 56 -5.88 1.70 4.56
CA LEU A 56 -4.86 0.79 5.13
C LEU A 56 -4.14 1.36 6.36
N GLY A 57 -4.35 2.64 6.70
CA GLY A 57 -3.68 3.31 7.81
C GLY A 57 -2.19 3.64 7.56
N ILE A 58 -1.73 3.50 6.32
CA ILE A 58 -0.34 3.76 5.91
C ILE A 58 -0.28 5.15 5.27
N PRO A 59 0.38 6.13 5.90
CA PRO A 59 0.45 7.52 5.43
C PRO A 59 1.51 7.77 4.34
#